data_AF-A0A7C5QXV2-F1
#
_entry.id   AF-A0A7C5QXV2-F1
#
_cell.length_a   1.000
_cell.length_b   1.000
_cell.length_c   1.000
_cell.angle_alpha   90.00
_cell.angle_beta   90.00
_cell.angle_gamma   90.00
#
_symmetry.space_group_name_H-M   'P 1'
#
loop_
_entity.id
_entity.type
_entity.pdbx_description
1 polymer ?
#
loop_
_entity_poly.entity_id
_entity_poly.type
_entity_poly.pdbx_seq_one_letter_code
_entity_poly.pdbx_strand_id
1 'polypeptide(L)'
;MKRLITSLILLNISLCQAADLFHILYPFEKGANDGDNQESIAPLIRDNPLYAATRNGGHNETGLLFRLNSDEKHFRVFLRFADSASLPGATNGTEPYDTLTVHQNAPYGLTRSGGNDGDLLFRYDLDSP
;
A
#
# COMPACT_ATOMS: atom_id res chain seq x y z
N MET A 1 14.52 31.55 -44.23
CA MET A 1 14.39 30.07 -44.19
C MET A 1 15.00 29.40 -42.94
N LYS A 2 15.24 30.10 -41.81
CA LYS A 2 15.82 29.51 -40.58
C LYS A 2 14.87 29.45 -39.37
N ARG A 3 13.57 29.72 -39.56
CA ARG A 3 12.56 29.71 -38.47
C ARG A 3 11.61 28.50 -38.48
N LEU A 4 11.69 27.61 -39.49
CA LEU A 4 10.80 26.44 -39.58
C LEU A 4 11.29 25.22 -38.80
N ILE A 5 12.60 25.08 -38.54
CA ILE A 5 13.15 23.87 -37.92
C ILE A 5 12.91 23.87 -36.40
N THR A 6 12.99 25.03 -35.74
CA THR A 6 12.76 25.14 -34.29
C THR A 6 11.30 24.91 -33.89
N SER A 7 10.35 25.26 -34.76
CA SER A 7 8.91 25.12 -34.49
C SER A 7 8.41 23.67 -34.59
N LEU A 8 9.14 22.80 -35.31
CA LEU A 8 8.79 21.38 -35.48
C LEU A 8 9.33 20.50 -34.33
N ILE A 9 10.37 20.96 -33.63
CA ILE A 9 10.91 20.28 -32.45
C ILE A 9 10.03 20.55 -31.22
N LEU A 10 9.47 21.75 -31.09
CA LEU A 10 8.51 22.09 -30.02
C LEU A 10 7.17 21.35 -30.16
N LEU A 11 6.74 21.04 -31.39
CA LEU A 11 5.45 20.36 -31.64
C LEU A 11 5.47 18.86 -31.30
N ASN A 12 6.65 18.21 -31.35
CA ASN A 12 6.81 16.79 -31.03
C ASN A 12 6.96 16.50 -29.52
N ILE A 13 7.25 17.52 -28.71
CA ILE A 13 7.31 17.37 -27.24
C ILE A 13 5.90 17.48 -26.64
N SER A 14 4.94 18.08 -27.35
CA SER A 14 3.61 18.36 -26.81
C SER A 14 2.58 17.23 -26.95
N LEU A 15 2.93 16.10 -27.59
CA LEU A 15 2.00 14.98 -27.84
C LEU A 15 2.28 13.72 -27.02
N CYS A 16 3.38 13.69 -26.25
CA CYS A 16 3.69 12.61 -25.33
C CYS A 16 3.68 13.13 -23.89
N GLN A 17 2.49 13.44 -23.36
CA GLN A 17 2.39 13.88 -21.96
C GLN A 17 1.24 13.24 -21.20
N ALA A 18 0.53 12.27 -21.79
CA ALA A 18 -0.52 11.53 -21.09
C ALA A 18 -0.03 10.18 -20.52
N ALA A 19 0.97 9.55 -21.14
CA ALA A 19 1.50 8.24 -20.71
C ALA A 19 2.49 8.31 -19.54
N ASP A 20 3.07 9.48 -19.28
CA ASP A 20 4.09 9.71 -18.22
C ASP A 20 3.48 10.32 -16.94
N LEU A 21 2.14 10.34 -16.84
CA LEU A 21 1.42 10.89 -15.68
C LEU A 21 0.83 9.79 -14.78
N PHE A 22 0.84 8.53 -15.23
CA PHE A 22 0.26 7.41 -14.52
C PHE A 22 1.20 6.21 -14.57
N HIS A 23 1.63 5.76 -13.40
CA HIS A 23 2.52 4.62 -13.24
C HIS A 23 1.85 3.58 -12.33
N ILE A 24 1.82 2.33 -12.77
CA ILE A 24 1.38 1.20 -11.94
C ILE A 24 2.58 0.80 -11.09
N LEU A 25 2.54 1.15 -9.79
CA LEU A 25 3.66 0.85 -8.90
C LEU A 25 3.74 -0.62 -8.48
N TYR A 26 2.59 -1.27 -8.27
CA TYR A 26 2.50 -2.68 -7.92
C TYR A 26 1.08 -3.22 -8.22
N PRO A 27 0.94 -4.21 -9.12
CA PRO A 27 -0.35 -4.85 -9.38
C PRO A 27 -0.58 -5.96 -8.34
N PHE A 28 -1.57 -5.77 -7.46
CA PHE A 28 -1.96 -6.79 -6.48
C PHE A 28 -2.52 -8.04 -7.15
N GLU A 29 -2.05 -9.21 -6.71
CA GLU A 29 -2.62 -10.50 -7.06
C GLU A 29 -3.34 -11.12 -5.86
N LYS A 30 -4.55 -11.66 -6.09
CA LYS A 30 -5.29 -12.32 -5.01
C LYS A 30 -4.50 -13.51 -4.44
N GLY A 31 -4.13 -13.47 -3.16
CA GLY A 31 -3.50 -14.62 -2.50
C GLY A 31 -3.00 -14.37 -1.09
N ALA A 32 -2.55 -15.45 -0.42
CA ALA A 32 -2.10 -15.39 0.98
C ALA A 32 -0.83 -14.57 1.25
N ASN A 33 -0.11 -14.21 0.18
CA ASN A 33 1.15 -13.46 0.25
C ASN A 33 1.04 -12.06 -0.36
N ASP A 34 -0.16 -11.66 -0.78
CA ASP A 34 -0.37 -10.40 -1.47
C ASP A 34 -1.77 -9.83 -1.18
N GLY A 35 -1.97 -8.56 -1.50
CA GLY A 35 -3.23 -7.86 -1.27
C GLY A 35 -4.33 -8.28 -2.25
N ASP A 36 -5.58 -7.91 -1.96
CA ASP A 36 -6.69 -8.05 -2.91
C ASP A 36 -7.08 -6.67 -3.49
N ASN A 37 -7.42 -6.67 -4.78
CA ASN A 37 -7.75 -5.47 -5.55
C ASN A 37 -9.18 -4.94 -5.25
N GLN A 38 -9.96 -5.65 -4.43
CA GLN A 38 -11.35 -5.30 -4.20
C GLN A 38 -11.58 -4.20 -3.17
N GLU A 39 -10.72 -4.00 -2.16
CA GLU A 39 -10.90 -2.95 -1.15
C GLU A 39 -9.55 -2.49 -0.56
N SER A 40 -8.68 -1.91 -1.41
CA SER A 40 -7.42 -1.33 -0.91
C SER A 40 -7.68 -0.07 -0.09
N ILE A 41 -6.94 0.11 0.99
CA ILE A 41 -7.04 1.28 1.85
C ILE A 41 -6.08 2.35 1.33
N ALA A 42 -6.40 3.62 1.57
CA ALA A 42 -5.58 4.74 1.10
C ALA A 42 -4.13 4.61 1.60
N PRO A 43 -3.13 4.65 0.71
CA PRO A 43 -1.74 4.54 1.10
C PRO A 43 -1.25 5.80 1.82
N LEU A 44 -0.44 5.64 2.85
CA LEU A 44 0.30 6.74 3.47
C LEU A 44 1.64 6.91 2.75
N ILE A 45 1.87 8.10 2.20
CA ILE A 45 3.12 8.47 1.54
C ILE A 45 3.95 9.31 2.51
N ARG A 46 5.12 8.80 2.90
CA ARG A 46 6.17 9.61 3.54
C ARG A 46 7.46 9.50 2.73
N ASP A 47 7.76 10.54 1.94
CA ASP A 47 9.09 10.84 1.35
C ASP A 47 9.82 9.69 0.60
N ASN A 48 9.15 8.57 0.31
CA ASN A 48 9.72 7.26 -0.01
C ASN A 48 10.40 6.59 1.22
N PRO A 49 9.79 5.57 1.85
CA PRO A 49 8.85 4.63 1.23
C PRO A 49 7.36 4.86 1.56
N LEU A 50 6.48 4.29 0.72
CA LEU A 50 5.03 4.24 0.94
C LEU A 50 4.71 3.10 1.91
N TYR A 51 3.90 3.38 2.91
CA TYR A 51 3.33 2.38 3.82
C TYR A 51 1.82 2.34 3.62
N ALA A 52 1.27 1.15 3.49
CA ALA A 52 -0.15 0.99 3.28
C ALA A 52 -0.62 -0.35 3.82
N ALA A 53 -1.93 -0.42 4.03
CA ALA A 53 -2.59 -1.66 4.35
C ALA A 53 -3.63 -2.00 3.29
N THR A 54 -3.85 -3.29 3.08
CA THR A 54 -5.00 -3.77 2.30
C THR A 54 -6.05 -4.28 3.28
N ARG A 55 -7.33 -3.96 3.03
CA ARG A 55 -8.42 -4.50 3.85
C ARG A 55 -8.56 -6.00 3.64
N ASN A 56 -8.45 -6.42 2.38
CA ASN A 56 -8.55 -7.81 1.93
C ASN A 56 -7.19 -8.28 1.34
N GLY A 57 -7.08 -9.56 0.99
CA GLY A 57 -5.81 -10.25 0.72
C GLY A 57 -5.21 -10.87 1.97
N GLY A 58 -4.03 -11.48 1.85
CA GLY A 58 -3.46 -12.27 2.95
C GLY A 58 -4.24 -13.55 3.23
N HIS A 59 -4.02 -14.16 4.40
CA HIS A 59 -4.64 -15.45 4.71
C HIS A 59 -6.13 -15.25 5.07
N ASN A 60 -7.03 -15.90 4.32
CA ASN A 60 -8.48 -15.75 4.51
C ASN A 60 -8.99 -14.31 4.36
N GLU A 61 -8.36 -13.50 3.49
CA GLU A 61 -8.83 -12.15 3.16
C GLU A 61 -8.83 -11.16 4.34
N THR A 62 -7.98 -11.37 5.33
CA THR A 62 -7.92 -10.56 6.55
C THR A 62 -7.10 -9.28 6.43
N GLY A 63 -6.36 -9.11 5.33
CA GLY A 63 -5.57 -7.91 5.03
C GLY A 63 -4.08 -8.02 5.39
N LEU A 64 -3.32 -7.04 4.90
CA LEU A 64 -1.85 -6.98 5.02
C LEU A 64 -1.39 -5.56 5.34
N LEU A 65 -0.29 -5.42 6.08
CA LEU A 65 0.52 -4.20 6.13
C LEU A 65 1.74 -4.39 5.25
N PHE A 66 1.98 -3.48 4.31
CA PHE A 66 3.10 -3.56 3.38
C PHE A 66 3.80 -2.21 3.20
N ARG A 67 4.98 -2.30 2.61
CA ARG A 67 5.76 -1.17 2.12
C ARG A 67 6.02 -1.32 0.63
N LEU A 68 6.01 -0.20 -0.06
CA LEU A 68 6.42 -0.10 -1.46
C LEU A 68 7.34 1.11 -1.64
N ASN A 69 8.45 0.93 -2.36
CA ASN A 69 9.29 2.04 -2.78
C ASN A 69 8.78 2.57 -4.13
N SER A 70 8.97 3.86 -4.39
CA SER A 70 8.61 4.52 -5.67
C SER A 70 9.39 4.00 -6.89
N ASP A 71 10.38 3.14 -6.69
CA ASP A 71 11.15 2.49 -7.76
C ASP A 71 10.56 1.14 -8.20
N GLU A 72 9.34 0.81 -7.73
CA GLU A 72 8.52 -0.34 -8.13
C GLU A 72 9.13 -1.73 -7.82
N LYS A 73 10.32 -1.78 -7.19
CA LYS A 73 11.10 -3.03 -7.05
C LYS A 73 11.11 -3.65 -5.66
N HIS A 74 10.43 -3.03 -4.70
CA HIS A 74 10.58 -3.39 -3.29
C HIS A 74 9.25 -3.46 -2.54
N PHE A 75 8.29 -4.21 -3.09
CA PHE A 75 7.12 -4.62 -2.31
C PHE A 75 7.57 -5.55 -1.18
N ARG A 76 7.18 -5.22 0.06
CA ARG A 76 7.47 -6.04 1.23
C ARG A 76 6.27 -6.06 2.17
N VAL A 77 5.76 -7.26 2.44
CA VAL A 77 4.78 -7.47 3.52
C VAL A 77 5.50 -7.43 4.86
N PHE A 78 5.03 -6.58 5.76
CA PHE A 78 5.54 -6.45 7.13
C PHE A 78 4.65 -7.21 8.12
N LEU A 79 3.33 -7.08 8.00
CA LEU A 79 2.38 -7.78 8.86
C LEU A 79 1.32 -8.47 8.01
N ARG A 80 1.00 -9.70 8.39
CA ARG A 80 -0.23 -10.36 7.96
C ARG A 80 -1.22 -10.25 9.11
N PHE A 81 -2.35 -9.59 8.86
CA PHE A 81 -3.43 -9.52 9.82
C PHE A 81 -4.11 -10.88 9.90
N ALA A 82 -4.48 -11.30 11.10
CA ALA A 82 -5.20 -12.51 11.37
C ALA A 82 -5.78 -12.49 12.79
N ASP A 83 -6.89 -13.18 12.92
CA ASP A 83 -7.49 -13.58 14.17
C ASP A 83 -7.36 -15.10 14.36
N SER A 84 -7.78 -15.61 15.52
CA SER A 84 -7.69 -17.04 15.80
C SER A 84 -8.61 -17.91 14.93
N ALA A 85 -9.60 -17.31 14.25
CA ALA A 85 -10.46 -18.00 13.29
C ALA A 85 -9.77 -18.20 11.94
N SER A 86 -8.99 -17.20 11.49
CA SER A 86 -8.21 -17.25 10.26
C SER A 86 -6.88 -17.97 10.45
N LEU A 87 -6.14 -17.70 11.53
CA LEU A 87 -4.87 -18.35 11.85
C LEU A 87 -4.80 -18.65 13.36
N PRO A 88 -4.78 -19.93 13.78
CA PRO A 88 -4.73 -20.29 15.20
C PRO A 88 -3.58 -19.60 15.95
N GLY A 89 -3.92 -18.87 17.02
CA GLY A 89 -2.95 -18.13 17.84
C GLY A 89 -2.68 -16.70 17.38
N ALA A 90 -3.20 -16.26 16.23
CA ALA A 90 -3.14 -14.88 15.81
C ALA A 90 -4.19 -14.01 16.52
N THR A 91 -3.79 -12.78 16.88
CA THR A 91 -4.60 -11.81 17.63
C THR A 91 -4.29 -10.36 17.22
N ASN A 92 -3.71 -10.16 16.03
CA ASN A 92 -3.27 -8.84 15.58
C ASN A 92 -4.34 -8.07 14.77
N GLY A 93 -5.57 -8.59 14.77
CA GLY A 93 -6.74 -7.98 14.14
C GLY A 93 -6.95 -8.40 12.69
N THR A 94 -8.11 -8.03 12.13
CA THR A 94 -8.49 -8.32 10.74
C THR A 94 -9.23 -7.14 10.12
N GLU A 95 -9.21 -7.09 8.79
CA GLU A 95 -9.80 -6.02 8.00
C GLU A 95 -9.28 -4.64 8.46
N PRO A 96 -7.99 -4.34 8.22
CA PRO A 96 -7.48 -3.00 8.36
C PRO A 96 -8.43 -2.02 7.66
N TYR A 97 -8.62 -0.85 8.25
CA TYR A 97 -9.44 0.19 7.66
C TYR A 97 -8.88 1.56 7.97
N ASP A 98 -9.20 2.51 7.08
CA ASP A 98 -8.71 3.90 7.13
C ASP A 98 -7.20 4.08 6.93
N THR A 99 -6.80 5.32 6.64
CA THR A 99 -5.43 5.69 6.30
C THR A 99 -4.50 5.46 7.49
N LEU A 100 -3.34 4.85 7.24
CA LEU A 100 -2.31 4.74 8.27
C LEU A 100 -1.80 6.12 8.67
N THR A 101 -1.46 6.29 9.95
CA THR A 101 -0.76 7.48 10.45
C THR A 101 0.63 7.09 10.90
N VAL A 102 1.66 7.76 10.40
CA VAL A 102 3.03 7.55 10.90
C VAL A 102 3.35 8.56 12.00
N HIS A 103 3.74 8.04 13.16
CA HIS A 103 4.26 8.83 14.26
C HIS A 103 5.58 8.23 14.75
N GLN A 104 6.63 9.05 14.85
CA GLN A 104 7.96 8.61 15.29
C GLN A 104 8.48 7.37 14.52
N ASN A 105 8.37 7.40 13.18
CA ASN A 105 8.81 6.31 12.29
C ASN A 105 8.08 4.96 12.48
N ALA A 106 6.95 4.94 13.17
CA ALA A 106 6.09 3.75 13.27
C ALA A 106 4.73 4.04 12.61
N PRO A 107 4.22 3.17 11.72
CA PRO A 107 2.86 3.26 11.25
C PRO A 107 1.88 2.79 12.33
N TYR A 108 0.81 3.57 12.49
CA TYR A 108 -0.35 3.28 13.30
C TYR A 108 -1.56 3.11 12.39
N GLY A 109 -2.47 2.23 12.76
CA GLY A 109 -3.68 2.00 11.99
C GLY A 109 -4.76 1.30 12.80
N LEU A 110 -5.92 1.15 12.19
CA LEU A 110 -7.08 0.50 12.79
C LEU A 110 -7.42 -0.76 12.02
N THR A 111 -7.92 -1.77 12.71
CA THR A 111 -8.55 -2.98 12.14
C THR A 111 -9.98 -3.07 12.64
N ARG A 112 -10.93 -3.55 11.84
CA ARG A 112 -12.35 -3.62 12.23
C ARG A 112 -12.62 -4.65 13.32
N SER A 113 -11.77 -5.66 13.40
CA SER A 113 -11.84 -6.71 14.41
C SER A 113 -10.47 -6.92 15.06
N GLY A 114 -10.49 -7.56 16.23
CA GLY A 114 -9.28 -7.89 17.01
C GLY A 114 -9.22 -7.21 18.37
N GLY A 115 -10.03 -6.17 18.59
CA GLY A 115 -10.26 -5.59 19.91
C GLY A 115 -11.23 -6.45 20.73
N ASN A 116 -11.38 -6.11 22.02
CA ASN A 116 -12.24 -6.87 22.93
C ASN A 116 -13.73 -6.85 22.53
N ASP A 117 -14.17 -5.80 21.81
CA ASP A 117 -15.57 -5.63 21.35
C ASP A 117 -15.65 -4.79 20.04
N GLY A 118 -14.60 -4.82 19.21
CA GLY A 118 -14.55 -4.02 17.99
C GLY A 118 -13.14 -3.74 17.50
N ASP A 119 -12.89 -2.49 17.13
CA ASP A 119 -11.67 -2.11 16.46
C ASP A 119 -10.42 -2.32 17.31
N LEU A 120 -9.30 -2.60 16.65
CA LEU A 120 -7.98 -2.64 17.26
C LEU A 120 -7.10 -1.54 16.66
N LEU A 121 -6.56 -0.68 17.53
CA LEU A 121 -5.51 0.27 17.19
C LEU A 121 -4.16 -0.44 17.32
N PHE A 122 -3.44 -0.54 16.21
CA PHE A 122 -2.08 -1.09 16.21
C PHE A 122 -1.03 -0.01 16.00
N ARG A 123 0.16 -0.29 16.50
CA ARG A 123 1.44 0.32 16.12
C ARG A 123 2.30 -0.82 15.60
N TYR A 124 2.92 -0.65 14.42
CA TYR A 124 3.89 -1.61 13.91
C TYR A 124 5.30 -1.05 14.06
N ASP A 125 6.20 -1.82 14.67
CA ASP A 125 7.61 -1.43 14.83
C ASP A 125 8.41 -1.86 13.60
N LEU A 126 8.79 -0.90 12.75
CA LEU A 126 9.46 -1.18 11.49
C LEU A 126 10.89 -1.74 11.67
N ASP A 127 11.48 -1.51 12.84
CA ASP A 127 12.82 -1.94 13.20
C ASP A 127 12.84 -3.27 13.98
N SER A 128 11.68 -3.94 14.11
CA SER A 128 11.62 -5.28 14.72
C SER A 128 12.35 -6.30 13.83
N PRO A 129 13.21 -7.17 14.41
CA PRO A 129 13.95 -8.19 13.68
C PRO A 129 13.06 -9.22 12.96
#